data_AF-A0A093YSY8-F1
#
_entry.id   AF-A0A093YSY8-F1
#
_cell.length_a   1.000
_cell.length_b   1.000
_cell.length_c   1.000
_cell.angle_alpha   90.00
_cell.angle_beta   90.00
_cell.angle_gamma   90.00
#
_symmetry.space_group_name_H-M   'P 1'
#
loop_
_entity.id
_entity.type
_entity.pdbx_description
1 polymer ?
#
loop_
_entity_poly.entity_id
_entity_poly.type
_entity_poly.pdbx_seq_one_letter_code
_entity_poly.pdbx_strand_id
1 'polypeptide(L)'
;MGKFTYAALAALLVATGDAQSKNPGLGINPHAQGATEEVTPGGGPNGSEDWLNTGLTGHGWEPPFLSLNDVIHISRPDFYAGVGSRCQKYDSYFQKGGDGHGIDPVILAIIAMQESSCNSDEGGPTPGLMQVSCANYPNGSAG
;
A
#
# COMPACT_ATOMS: atom_id res chain seq x y z
N MET A 1 -58.12 9.16 8.26
CA MET A 1 -57.11 8.09 8.08
C MET A 1 -55.88 8.73 7.44
N GLY A 2 -54.76 8.70 8.17
CA GLY A 2 -53.37 9.06 7.84
C GLY A 2 -53.03 10.09 6.75
N LYS A 3 -52.68 11.32 7.15
CA LYS A 3 -51.67 12.16 6.48
C LYS A 3 -50.44 12.17 7.39
N PHE A 4 -49.24 11.90 6.88
CA PHE A 4 -47.90 12.34 7.34
C PHE A 4 -46.87 11.52 6.52
N THR A 5 -46.41 12.03 5.38
CA THR A 5 -45.11 12.68 5.18
C THR A 5 -43.92 11.72 5.35
N TYR A 6 -43.51 11.05 4.27
CA TYR A 6 -42.20 10.38 4.18
C TYR A 6 -41.12 11.39 3.80
N ALA A 7 -40.87 12.35 4.69
CA ALA A 7 -39.65 13.15 4.67
C ALA A 7 -38.64 12.48 5.59
N ALA A 8 -37.78 11.62 5.03
CA ALA A 8 -36.46 11.26 5.57
C ALA A 8 -35.82 10.15 4.72
N LEU A 9 -35.58 10.41 3.42
CA LEU A 9 -34.51 9.74 2.68
C LEU A 9 -33.34 10.72 2.57
N ALA A 10 -32.67 10.96 3.69
CA ALA A 10 -31.44 11.74 3.73
C ALA A 10 -30.62 11.32 4.97
N ALA A 11 -30.15 10.07 4.95
CA ALA A 11 -29.07 9.62 5.83
C ALA A 11 -28.33 8.47 5.13
N LEU A 12 -27.88 8.71 3.90
CA LEU A 12 -26.77 7.93 3.34
C LEU A 12 -25.52 8.36 4.09
N LEU A 13 -25.24 7.62 5.15
CA LEU A 13 -23.93 7.27 5.67
C LEU A 13 -22.80 8.16 5.15
N VAL A 14 -22.51 9.22 5.88
CA VAL A 14 -21.14 9.72 5.93
C VAL A 14 -20.35 8.61 6.59
N ALA A 15 -19.81 7.69 5.79
CA ALA A 15 -18.73 6.84 6.23
C ALA A 15 -17.62 7.80 6.63
N THR A 16 -17.48 8.03 7.92
CA THR A 16 -16.33 8.67 8.51
C THR A 16 -15.13 7.90 8.00
N GLY A 17 -14.32 8.53 7.15
CA GLY A 17 -13.01 8.01 6.80
C GLY A 17 -12.25 7.87 8.11
N ASP A 18 -12.19 6.65 8.64
CA ASP A 18 -11.18 6.29 9.60
C ASP A 18 -9.86 6.49 8.86
N ALA A 19 -9.24 7.62 9.13
CA ALA A 19 -7.96 7.99 8.57
C ALA A 19 -7.02 6.78 8.71
N GLN A 20 -6.38 6.40 7.59
CA GLN A 20 -5.33 5.37 7.54
C GLN A 20 -4.07 5.73 8.37
N SER A 21 -4.19 6.66 9.31
CA SER A 21 -3.11 7.20 10.11
C SER A 21 -3.41 7.03 11.59
N LYS A 22 -3.07 5.86 12.12
CA LYS A 22 -2.54 5.83 13.48
C LYS A 22 -1.05 5.65 13.34
N ASN A 23 -0.29 6.60 13.88
CA ASN A 23 1.16 6.46 13.99
C ASN A 23 1.47 5.14 14.73
N PRO A 24 2.14 4.17 14.08
CA PRO A 24 2.46 2.89 14.70
C PRO A 24 3.61 2.98 15.71
N GLY A 25 4.18 4.16 15.94
CA GLY A 25 5.29 4.38 16.89
C GLY A 25 6.64 3.90 16.37
N LEU A 26 6.81 3.82 15.04
CA LEU A 26 8.03 3.32 14.41
C LEU A 26 9.15 4.36 14.26
N GLY A 27 8.87 5.61 14.63
CA GLY A 27 9.81 6.74 14.50
C GLY A 27 9.77 7.39 13.12
N ILE A 28 10.82 8.17 12.82
CA ILE A 28 10.99 8.91 11.55
C ILE A 28 12.21 8.38 10.80
N ASN A 29 12.12 8.31 9.47
CA ASN A 29 13.22 7.90 8.62
C ASN A 29 14.17 9.08 8.41
N PRO A 30 15.41 9.04 8.95
CA PRO A 30 16.35 10.15 8.83
C PRO A 30 16.87 10.35 7.40
N HIS A 31 16.66 9.37 6.51
CA HIS A 31 17.06 9.42 5.10
C HIS A 31 15.96 9.98 4.19
N ALA A 32 14.77 10.28 4.73
CA ALA A 32 13.64 10.78 3.97
C ALA A 32 13.30 12.23 4.32
N GLN A 33 13.22 13.09 3.30
CA GLN A 33 12.88 14.50 3.51
C GLN A 33 11.38 14.68 3.75
N GLY A 34 11.04 15.54 4.71
CA GLY A 34 9.64 15.76 5.09
C GLY A 34 9.05 14.62 5.91
N ALA A 35 9.88 13.71 6.46
CA ALA A 35 9.42 12.63 7.30
C ALA A 35 8.84 13.14 8.63
N THR A 36 7.69 12.59 9.01
CA THR A 36 6.96 12.94 10.24
C THR A 36 6.51 11.68 10.95
N GLU A 37 6.38 11.76 12.29
CA GLU A 37 5.80 10.66 13.07
C GLU A 37 4.30 10.48 12.76
N GLU A 38 3.60 11.60 12.58
CA GLU A 38 2.21 11.58 12.15
C GLU A 38 2.12 11.15 10.68
N VAL A 39 1.35 10.09 10.41
CA VAL A 39 1.00 9.71 9.04
C VAL A 39 -0.09 10.65 8.55
N THR A 40 0.00 11.14 7.33
CA THR A 40 -1.02 11.97 6.70
C THR A 40 -1.20 11.49 5.26
N PRO A 41 -2.23 11.95 4.53
CA PRO A 41 -2.32 11.63 3.11
C PRO A 41 -1.07 12.01 2.30
N GLY A 42 -0.38 13.09 2.68
CA GLY A 42 0.79 13.63 1.96
C GLY A 42 2.13 13.40 2.65
N GLY A 43 2.21 12.60 3.71
CA GLY A 43 3.46 12.40 4.44
C GLY A 43 3.40 11.32 5.50
N GLY A 44 4.53 10.99 6.07
CA GLY A 44 4.63 9.99 7.12
C GLY A 44 6.08 9.65 7.44
N PRO A 45 6.33 8.51 8.09
CA PRO A 45 7.66 8.21 8.62
C PRO A 45 8.70 8.06 7.51
N ASN A 46 8.30 7.85 6.25
CA ASN A 46 9.17 7.68 5.09
C ASN A 46 9.23 8.90 4.16
N GLY A 47 8.96 10.10 4.68
CA GLY A 47 9.06 11.35 3.91
C GLY A 47 7.71 11.93 3.51
N SER A 48 7.75 13.04 2.76
CA SER A 48 6.57 13.66 2.16
C SER A 48 6.31 13.17 0.73
N GLU A 49 5.05 13.20 0.32
CA GLU A 49 4.64 12.97 -1.06
C GLU A 49 5.36 13.94 -2.01
N ASP A 50 5.45 15.22 -1.65
CA ASP A 50 6.15 16.25 -2.43
C ASP A 50 7.61 15.87 -2.73
N TRP A 51 8.31 15.29 -1.74
CA TRP A 51 9.69 14.85 -1.90
C TRP A 51 9.79 13.66 -2.85
N LEU A 52 8.94 12.62 -2.69
CA LEU A 52 8.89 11.47 -3.60
C LEU A 52 8.50 11.86 -5.04
N ASN A 53 7.70 12.91 -5.18
CA ASN A 53 7.21 13.45 -6.45
C ASN A 53 8.15 14.51 -7.08
N THR A 54 9.37 14.65 -6.57
CA THR A 54 10.36 15.59 -7.13
C THR A 54 10.53 15.39 -8.65
N GLY A 55 10.49 16.49 -9.39
CA GLY A 55 10.62 16.50 -10.86
C GLY A 55 9.31 16.29 -11.64
N LEU A 56 8.24 15.75 -11.05
CA LEU A 56 6.99 15.46 -11.79
C LEU A 56 6.34 16.68 -12.44
N THR A 57 6.58 17.88 -11.93
CA THR A 57 6.06 19.14 -12.50
C THR A 57 6.98 19.80 -13.53
N GLY A 58 8.17 19.22 -13.78
CA GLY A 58 9.22 19.78 -14.64
C GLY A 58 9.56 18.87 -15.83
N HIS A 59 10.83 18.47 -15.93
CA HIS A 59 11.38 17.72 -17.07
C HIS A 59 11.12 16.20 -17.01
N GLY A 60 10.30 15.74 -16.08
CA GLY A 60 10.06 14.33 -15.80
C GLY A 60 10.43 13.98 -14.36
N TRP A 61 10.07 12.76 -13.94
CA TRP A 61 10.32 12.31 -12.57
C TRP A 61 11.82 12.28 -12.27
N GLU A 62 12.24 13.03 -11.25
CA GLU A 62 13.60 13.04 -10.70
C GLU A 62 13.50 12.63 -9.23
N PRO A 63 13.20 11.35 -8.95
CA PRO A 63 12.97 10.92 -7.59
C PRO A 63 14.24 11.01 -6.74
N PRO A 64 14.09 11.33 -5.45
CA PRO A 64 15.18 11.14 -4.50
C PRO A 64 15.51 9.66 -4.37
N PHE A 65 16.76 9.35 -4.03
CA PHE A 65 17.14 7.98 -3.71
C PHE A 65 16.61 7.59 -2.32
N LEU A 66 15.89 6.47 -2.26
CA LEU A 66 15.48 5.81 -1.02
C LEU A 66 15.67 4.30 -1.19
N SER A 67 16.53 3.70 -0.37
CA SER A 67 16.72 2.26 -0.37
C SER A 67 15.54 1.55 0.29
N LEU A 68 15.16 0.37 -0.20
CA LEU A 68 14.19 -0.49 0.49
C LEU A 68 14.64 -0.84 1.92
N ASN A 69 15.95 -0.89 2.18
CA ASN A 69 16.51 -1.13 3.50
C ASN A 69 16.35 0.07 4.45
N ASP A 70 16.13 1.27 3.91
CA ASP A 70 15.97 2.50 4.69
C ASP A 70 14.49 2.77 4.98
N VAL A 71 13.56 2.07 4.33
CA VAL A 71 12.12 2.27 4.51
C VAL A 71 11.68 1.71 5.87
N ILE A 72 11.11 2.57 6.70
CA ILE A 72 10.40 2.17 7.91
C ILE A 72 9.11 1.47 7.53
N HIS A 73 8.90 0.26 8.03
CA HIS A 73 7.71 -0.53 7.78
C HIS A 73 7.25 -1.23 9.06
N ILE A 74 5.95 -1.52 9.14
CA ILE A 74 5.38 -2.31 10.23
C ILE A 74 5.80 -3.77 10.11
N SER A 75 5.70 -4.51 11.22
CA SER A 75 5.89 -5.96 11.19
C SER A 75 4.80 -6.63 10.34
N ARG A 76 5.12 -7.79 9.78
CA ARG A 76 4.16 -8.56 8.98
C ARG A 76 2.92 -9.01 9.78
N PRO A 77 3.03 -9.47 11.04
CA PRO A 77 1.86 -9.70 11.89
C PRO A 77 0.98 -8.47 12.10
N ASP A 78 1.57 -7.30 12.36
CA ASP A 78 0.80 -6.05 12.53
C ASP A 78 0.10 -5.63 11.23
N PHE A 79 0.77 -5.83 10.09
CA PHE A 79 0.17 -5.60 8.78
C PHE A 79 -1.06 -6.49 8.56
N TYR A 80 -0.95 -7.79 8.86
CA TYR A 80 -2.08 -8.72 8.73
C TYR A 80 -3.20 -8.47 9.72
N ALA A 81 -2.91 -7.95 10.91
CA ALA A 81 -3.93 -7.54 11.87
C ALA A 81 -4.76 -6.33 11.38
N GLY A 82 -4.24 -5.55 10.42
CA GLY A 82 -4.91 -4.39 9.83
C GLY A 82 -5.28 -4.59 8.37
N VAL A 83 -4.87 -3.62 7.53
CA VAL A 83 -5.20 -3.56 6.11
C VAL A 83 -4.73 -4.80 5.33
N GLY A 84 -3.68 -5.47 5.82
CA GLY A 84 -3.06 -6.64 5.21
C GLY A 84 -3.79 -7.97 5.39
N SER A 85 -4.89 -8.03 6.13
CA SER A 85 -5.56 -9.29 6.50
C SER A 85 -5.82 -10.24 5.33
N ARG A 86 -6.23 -9.73 4.16
CA ARG A 86 -6.46 -10.51 2.93
C ARG A 86 -5.20 -11.15 2.35
N CYS A 87 -4.02 -10.59 2.65
CA CYS A 87 -2.73 -11.07 2.17
C CYS A 87 -2.20 -12.25 3.00
N GLN A 88 -2.70 -12.45 4.22
CA GLN A 88 -2.15 -13.47 5.14
C GLN A 88 -2.16 -14.88 4.54
N LYS A 89 -3.13 -15.21 3.69
CA LYS A 89 -3.18 -16.50 2.97
C LYS A 89 -1.98 -16.76 2.03
N TYR A 90 -1.21 -15.73 1.69
CA TYR A 90 -0.02 -15.82 0.84
C TYR A 90 1.29 -15.63 1.59
N ASP A 91 1.26 -15.60 2.93
CA ASP A 91 2.44 -15.33 3.78
C ASP A 91 3.66 -16.17 3.41
N SER A 92 3.47 -17.47 3.17
CA SER A 92 4.56 -18.37 2.79
C SER A 92 5.20 -18.02 1.44
N TYR A 93 4.42 -17.49 0.50
CA TYR A 93 4.95 -17.02 -0.79
C TYR A 93 5.74 -15.73 -0.63
N PHE A 94 5.26 -14.80 0.18
CA PHE A 94 6.01 -13.59 0.50
C PHE A 94 7.31 -13.92 1.21
N GLN A 95 7.29 -14.83 2.19
CA GLN A 95 8.49 -15.27 2.89
C GLN A 95 9.51 -15.85 1.91
N LYS A 96 9.09 -16.80 1.07
CA LYS A 96 9.97 -17.42 0.07
C LYS A 96 10.51 -16.40 -0.94
N GLY A 97 9.68 -15.48 -1.41
CA GLY A 97 10.09 -14.41 -2.32
C GLY A 97 11.10 -13.45 -1.68
N GLY A 98 10.85 -13.05 -0.44
CA GLY A 98 11.72 -12.16 0.32
C GLY A 98 13.09 -12.78 0.59
N ASP A 99 13.11 -14.01 1.09
CA ASP A 99 14.35 -14.75 1.40
C ASP A 99 15.23 -14.94 0.17
N GLY A 100 14.61 -15.19 -1.00
CA GLY A 100 15.33 -15.37 -2.26
C GLY A 100 16.03 -14.10 -2.78
N HIS A 101 15.63 -12.92 -2.30
CA HIS A 101 16.07 -11.63 -2.83
C HIS A 101 16.59 -10.66 -1.76
N GLY A 102 16.62 -11.06 -0.48
CA GLY A 102 17.03 -10.18 0.63
C GLY A 102 16.07 -9.02 0.85
N ILE A 103 14.78 -9.23 0.61
CA ILE A 103 13.72 -8.22 0.77
C ILE A 103 12.88 -8.63 1.98
N ASP A 104 12.53 -7.69 2.86
CA ASP A 104 11.58 -8.00 3.94
C ASP A 104 10.24 -8.45 3.33
N PRO A 105 9.75 -9.66 3.64
CA PRO A 105 8.51 -10.18 3.08
C PRO A 105 7.28 -9.29 3.30
N VAL A 106 7.26 -8.42 4.32
CA VAL A 106 6.14 -7.48 4.52
C VAL A 106 6.06 -6.46 3.38
N ILE A 107 7.19 -6.06 2.78
CA ILE A 107 7.22 -5.16 1.62
C ILE A 107 6.49 -5.83 0.45
N LEU A 108 6.76 -7.12 0.19
CA LEU A 108 6.07 -7.86 -0.86
C LEU A 108 4.56 -7.99 -0.60
N ALA A 109 4.18 -8.18 0.66
CA ALA A 109 2.77 -8.25 1.06
C ALA A 109 2.05 -6.89 0.90
N ILE A 110 2.73 -5.78 1.21
CA ILE A 110 2.23 -4.42 0.99
C ILE A 110 2.05 -4.14 -0.50
N ILE A 111 3.03 -4.50 -1.33
CA ILE A 111 2.91 -4.36 -2.80
C ILE A 111 1.69 -5.13 -3.29
N ALA A 112 1.53 -6.40 -2.92
CA ALA A 112 0.37 -7.20 -3.33
C ALA A 112 -0.98 -6.59 -2.88
N MET A 113 -1.02 -5.94 -1.71
CA MET A 113 -2.19 -5.20 -1.26
C MET A 113 -2.48 -3.97 -2.14
N GLN A 114 -1.45 -3.21 -2.52
CA GLN A 114 -1.61 -2.04 -3.39
C GLN A 114 -1.98 -2.42 -4.83
N GLU A 115 -1.37 -3.48 -5.38
CA GLU A 115 -1.55 -3.88 -6.78
C GLU A 115 -2.89 -4.60 -7.03
N SER A 116 -3.37 -5.39 -6.07
CA SER A 116 -4.55 -6.24 -6.29
C SER A 116 -5.49 -6.34 -5.09
N SER A 117 -5.25 -5.61 -4.00
CA SER A 117 -5.91 -5.88 -2.70
C SER A 117 -5.74 -7.35 -2.26
N CYS A 118 -4.60 -7.94 -2.60
CA CYS A 118 -4.31 -9.36 -2.46
C CYS A 118 -5.35 -10.28 -3.12
N ASN A 119 -5.82 -9.90 -4.31
CA ASN A 119 -6.65 -10.70 -5.20
C ASN A 119 -5.76 -11.43 -6.21
N SER A 120 -5.68 -12.77 -6.12
CA SER A 120 -4.89 -13.56 -7.08
C SER A 120 -5.50 -13.57 -8.48
N ASP A 121 -6.78 -13.28 -8.59
CA ASP A 121 -7.54 -13.40 -9.83
C ASP A 121 -7.74 -12.03 -10.48
N GLU A 122 -6.99 -11.01 -10.02
CA GLU A 122 -7.04 -9.67 -10.58
C GLU A 122 -6.60 -9.73 -12.05
N GLY A 123 -7.47 -9.28 -12.94
CA GLY A 123 -7.26 -9.39 -14.38
C GLY A 123 -6.43 -8.24 -14.96
N GLY A 124 -6.58 -8.00 -16.27
CA GLY A 124 -5.94 -6.89 -16.96
C GLY A 124 -4.68 -7.27 -17.74
N PRO A 125 -3.94 -6.28 -18.28
CA PRO A 125 -2.74 -6.51 -19.07
C PRO A 125 -1.57 -7.09 -18.26
N THR A 126 -1.65 -6.99 -16.93
CA THR A 126 -0.66 -7.45 -15.97
C THR A 126 -1.37 -8.25 -14.88
N PRO A 127 -1.77 -9.51 -15.10
CA PRO A 127 -2.68 -10.18 -14.17
C PRO A 127 -2.00 -10.61 -12.86
N GLY A 128 -2.84 -10.95 -11.89
CA GLY A 128 -2.47 -11.66 -10.68
C GLY A 128 -2.12 -10.77 -9.49
N LEU A 129 -1.62 -11.44 -8.45
CA LEU A 129 -1.44 -10.90 -7.10
C LEU A 129 -0.60 -9.62 -7.02
N MET A 130 0.42 -9.51 -7.85
CA MET A 130 1.38 -8.40 -7.86
C MET A 130 1.37 -7.62 -9.18
N GLN A 131 0.36 -7.86 -10.04
CA GLN A 131 0.21 -7.22 -11.34
C GLN A 131 1.52 -7.16 -12.16
N VAL A 132 2.20 -8.31 -12.28
CA VAL A 132 3.47 -8.41 -13.01
C VAL A 132 3.19 -8.63 -14.49
N SER A 133 3.91 -7.92 -15.37
CA SER A 133 3.83 -8.14 -16.82
C SER A 133 4.15 -9.57 -17.20
N CYS A 134 3.31 -10.18 -18.06
CA CYS A 134 3.51 -11.53 -18.60
C CYS A 134 4.88 -11.70 -19.26
N ALA A 135 5.43 -10.64 -19.87
CA ALA A 135 6.74 -10.67 -20.51
C ALA A 135 7.90 -10.93 -19.52
N ASN A 136 7.68 -10.67 -18.23
CA ASN A 136 8.67 -10.86 -17.18
C ASN A 136 8.62 -12.27 -16.55
N TYR A 137 7.65 -13.11 -16.94
CA TYR A 137 7.61 -14.49 -16.49
C TYR A 137 8.66 -15.34 -17.24
N PRO A 138 9.32 -16.32 -16.59
CA PRO A 138 10.33 -17.16 -17.24
C PRO A 138 9.87 -17.88 -18.52
N ASN A 139 8.57 -18.07 -18.69
CA ASN A 139 7.93 -18.68 -19.86
C ASN A 139 7.06 -17.70 -20.67
N GLY A 140 7.11 -16.39 -20.37
CA GLY A 140 6.34 -15.35 -21.07
C GLY A 140 4.81 -15.43 -20.89
N SER A 141 4.32 -16.24 -19.95
CA SER A 141 2.88 -16.42 -19.71
C SER A 141 2.58 -16.28 -18.22
N ALA A 142 1.70 -15.34 -17.85
CA ALA A 142 1.06 -15.35 -16.55
C ALA A 142 -0.06 -16.40 -16.58
N GLY A 143 -0.04 -17.32 -15.61
CA GLY A 143 -1.00 -18.42 -15.49
C GLY A 143 -2.33 -17.99 -14.92
#